data_AF-A0A965Y121-F1
#
_entry.id   AF-A0A965Y121-F1
#
_cell.length_a   1.000
_cell.length_b   1.000
_cell.length_c   1.000
_cell.angle_alpha   90.00
_cell.angle_beta   90.00
_cell.angle_gamma   90.00
#
_symmetry.space_group_name_H-M   'P 1'
#
loop_
_entity.id
_entity.type
_entity.pdbx_description
1 polymer ?
#
loop_
_entity_poly.entity_id
_entity_poly.type
_entity_poly.pdbx_seq_one_letter_code
_entity_poly.pdbx_strand_id
1 'polypeptide(L)' 'MKYASVCSGVEAASLAWGPLGWEPAWFSEIEPFPCAVLK' A
#
# COMPACT_ATOMS: atom_id res chain seq x y z
N MET A 1 13.62 -2.00 3.61
CA MET A 1 13.16 -2.94 2.56
C MET A 1 12.21 -2.19 1.63
N LYS A 2 12.24 -2.44 0.32
CA LYS A 2 11.23 -1.90 -0.59
C LYS A 2 10.24 -3.00 -0.97
N TYR A 3 8.95 -2.72 -0.96
CA TYR A 3 7.91 -3.70 -1.30
C TYR A 3 6.88 -3.14 -2.27
N ALA A 4 6.20 -4.04 -2.96
CA ALA A 4 5.03 -3.71 -3.76
C ALA A 4 3.80 -4.31 -3.11
N SER A 5 2.69 -3.58 -3.14
CA SER A 5 1.40 -4.00 -2.62
C SER A 5 0.44 -4.15 -3.79
N VAL A 6 -0.28 -5.28 -3.85
CA VAL A 6 -1.22 -5.61 -4.92
C VAL A 6 -2.54 -6.01 -4.27
N CYS A 7 -3.66 -5.59 -4.85
CA CYS A 7 -4.96 -5.60 -4.19
C CYS A 7 -4.87 -4.83 -2.86
N SER A 8 -4.26 -3.65 -2.92
CA SER A 8 -3.83 -2.88 -1.76
C SER A 8 -4.98 -2.44 -0.86
N GLY A 9 -6.22 -2.37 -1.37
CA GLY A 9 -7.31 -1.72 -0.66
C GLY A 9 -6.88 -0.31 -0.21
N VAL A 10 -7.14 0.06 1.05
CA VAL A 10 -6.68 1.34 1.63
C VAL A 10 -5.28 1.29 2.25
N GLU A 11 -4.49 0.28 1.89
CA GLU A 11 -3.08 0.11 2.27
C GLU A 11 -2.83 -0.15 3.76
N ALA A 12 -3.40 -1.25 4.26
CA ALA A 12 -3.16 -1.73 5.63
C ALA A 12 -1.72 -2.22 5.87
N ALA A 13 -1.04 -2.69 4.81
CA ALA A 13 0.32 -3.22 4.90
C ALA A 13 1.33 -2.14 5.32
N SER A 14 1.21 -0.91 4.80
CA SER A 14 2.04 0.23 5.23
C SER A 14 1.93 0.54 6.73
N LEU A 15 0.73 0.41 7.31
CA LEU A 15 0.55 0.59 8.76
C LEU A 15 1.18 -0.55 9.56
N ALA A 16 0.99 -1.80 9.10
CA ALA A 16 1.55 -2.98 9.77
C ALA A 16 3.09 -3.02 9.69
N TRP A 17 3.68 -2.57 8.59
CA TRP A 17 5.11 -2.68 8.31
C TRP A 17 5.89 -1.38 8.54
N GLY A 18 5.21 -0.26 8.81
CA GLY A 18 5.85 1.00 9.20
C GLY A 18 6.87 0.86 10.35
N PRO A 19 6.55 0.15 11.45
CA PRO A 19 7.51 -0.09 12.54
C PRO A 19 8.75 -0.89 12.13
N LEU A 20 8.72 -1.62 11.01
CA LEU A 20 9.85 -2.38 10.49
C LEU A 20 10.79 -1.51 9.63
N GLY A 21 10.44 -0.24 9.37
CA GLY A 21 11.19 0.65 8.49
C GLY A 21 11.12 0.21 7.02
N TRP A 22 10.01 -0.38 6.60
CA TRP A 22 9.79 -0.81 5.22
C TRP A 22 9.07 0.29 4.44
N GLU A 23 9.46 0.47 3.19
CA GLU A 23 8.94 1.54 2.33
C GLU A 23 8.21 0.92 1.13
N PRO A 24 6.98 1.38 0.83
CA PRO A 24 6.29 0.98 -0.38
C PRO A 24 6.98 1.58 -1.61
N ALA A 25 7.20 0.76 -2.63
CA ALA A 25 7.69 1.18 -3.93
C ALA A 25 6.55 1.62 -4.86
N TRP A 26 5.40 0.92 -4.79
CA TRP A 26 4.17 1.23 -5.52
C TRP A 26 3.00 0.42 -4.97
N PHE A 27 1.78 0.89 -5.26
CA PHE A 27 0.50 0.28 -4.90
C PHE A 27 -0.27 -0.13 -6.17
N SER A 28 -1.15 -1.12 -6.06
CA SER A 28 -2.01 -1.57 -7.17
C SER A 28 -3.38 -2.01 -6.64
N GLU A 29 -4.44 -1.45 -7.20
CA GLU A 29 -5.81 -1.70 -6.81
C GLU A 29 -6.76 -1.48 -8.01
N ILE A 30 -7.92 -2.13 -8.00
CA ILE A 30 -8.93 -2.03 -9.05
C ILE A 30 -10.15 -1.22 -8.59
N GLU A 31 -10.49 -1.26 -7.30
CA GLU A 31 -11.67 -0.58 -6.79
C GLU A 31 -11.51 0.96 -6.82
N PRO A 32 -12.49 1.72 -7.34
CA PRO A 32 -12.35 3.17 -7.53
C PRO A 32 -12.06 3.96 -6.25
N PHE A 33 -12.71 3.60 -5.15
CA PHE A 33 -12.53 4.33 -3.89
C PHE A 33 -11.13 4.15 -3.30
N PRO A 34 -10.62 2.92 -3.10
CA PRO A 34 -9.23 2.71 -2.72
C PRO A 34 -8.21 3.40 -3.62
N CYS A 35 -8.36 3.30 -4.95
CA CYS A 35 -7.49 3.99 -5.90
C CYS A 35 -7.43 5.51 -5.69
N ALA A 36 -8.54 6.14 -5.28
CA ALA A 36 -8.58 7.58 -5.02
C ALA A 36 -7.84 8.00 -3.75
N VAL A 37 -7.55 7.08 -2.83
CA VAL A 37 -6.86 7.36 -1.56
C VAL A 37 -5.41 6.87 -1.52
N LEU A 38 -5.01 6.00 -2.46
CA LEU A 38 -3.63 5.59 -2.67
C LEU A 38 -2.85 6.69 -3.43
N LYS A 39 -1.60 6.97 -3.05
CA LYS A 39 -0.73 7.98 -3.67
C LYS A 39 0.65 7.42 -4.02
#